data_AF-A0A2A2TNT7-F1
#
_entry.id   AF-A0A2A2TNT7-F1
#
_cell.length_a   1.000
_cell.length_b   1.000
_cell.length_c   1.000
_cell.angle_alpha   90.00
_cell.angle_beta   90.00
_cell.angle_gamma   90.00
#
_symmetry.space_group_name_H-M   'P 1'
#
loop_
_entity.id
_entity.type
_entity.pdbx_description
1 polymer ?
#
loop_
_entity_poly.entity_id
_entity_poly.type
_entity_poly.pdbx_seq_one_letter_code
_entity_poly.pdbx_strand_id
1 'polypeptide(L)'
;MNQNSLNKIRSSTKFLLWFRFLLPQKIQRIIRPYLDQPYCLALSILDCCDRIDAGTVDEIAQKIKLNRETTRQVLKALQSGGMKFHISSAKSWQILDLESQPIVPDKELLTEELMNEVFLNQANS
;
A
#
# COMPACT_ATOMS: atom_id res chain seq x y z
N MET A 1 -2.95 6.55 -16.08
CA MET A 1 -2.62 7.45 -14.95
C MET A 1 -1.58 8.47 -15.41
N ASN A 2 -1.52 9.68 -14.83
CA ASN A 2 -0.49 10.66 -15.22
C ASN A 2 0.86 10.39 -14.54
N GLN A 3 1.94 10.93 -15.10
CA GLN A 3 3.31 10.67 -14.62
C GLN A 3 3.56 11.18 -13.19
N ASN A 4 2.98 12.33 -12.82
CA ASN A 4 3.15 12.90 -11.48
C ASN A 4 2.58 11.98 -10.40
N SER A 5 1.39 11.43 -10.62
CA SER A 5 0.78 10.49 -9.68
C SER A 5 1.56 9.17 -9.58
N LEU A 6 2.12 8.68 -10.69
CA LEU A 6 2.99 7.51 -10.68
C LEU A 6 4.31 7.78 -9.93
N ASN A 7 4.87 8.97 -10.08
CA ASN A 7 6.06 9.39 -9.33
C ASN A 7 5.77 9.49 -7.83
N LYS A 8 4.62 10.06 -7.42
CA LYS A 8 4.18 10.06 -6.02
C LYS A 8 4.12 8.65 -5.43
N ILE A 9 3.52 7.70 -6.15
CA ILE A 9 3.46 6.30 -5.69
C ILE A 9 4.86 5.71 -5.54
N ARG A 10 5.73 5.90 -6.55
CA ARG A 10 7.10 5.38 -6.53
C ARG A 10 7.90 5.93 -5.35
N SER A 11 7.88 7.24 -5.11
CA SER A 11 8.63 7.87 -4.02
C SER A 11 8.09 7.49 -2.64
N SER A 12 6.77 7.26 -2.53
CA SER A 12 6.11 6.98 -1.25
C SER A 12 5.94 5.49 -0.97
N THR A 13 6.60 4.61 -1.73
CA THR A 13 6.43 3.15 -1.60
C THR A 13 6.74 2.63 -0.20
N LYS A 14 7.78 3.13 0.47
CA LYS A 14 8.11 2.77 1.86
C LYS A 14 7.00 3.15 2.85
N PHE A 15 6.44 4.36 2.68
CA PHE A 15 5.30 4.82 3.47
C PHE A 15 4.09 3.92 3.22
N LEU A 16 3.76 3.59 1.97
CA LEU A 16 2.63 2.73 1.63
C LEU A 16 2.77 1.33 2.24
N LEU A 17 3.99 0.78 2.27
CA LEU A 17 4.31 -0.48 2.96
C LEU A 17 4.09 -0.38 4.47
N TRP A 18 4.67 0.63 5.12
CA TRP A 18 4.45 0.86 6.55
C TRP A 18 2.97 1.03 6.89
N PHE A 19 2.29 1.91 6.15
CA PHE A 19 0.89 2.24 6.35
C PHE A 19 0.01 1.00 6.23
N ARG A 20 0.20 0.18 5.20
CA ARG A 20 -0.66 -0.98 4.97
C ARG A 20 -0.41 -2.12 5.95
N PHE A 21 0.84 -2.34 6.32
CA PHE A 21 1.24 -3.60 6.96
C PHE A 21 1.63 -3.50 8.44
N LEU A 22 2.03 -2.33 8.91
CA LEU A 22 2.45 -2.14 10.31
C LEU A 22 1.45 -1.28 11.08
N LEU A 23 0.86 -0.29 10.43
CA LEU A 23 -0.12 0.55 11.08
C LEU A 23 -1.41 -0.26 11.37
N PRO A 24 -1.99 -0.21 12.58
CA PRO A 24 -3.22 -0.92 12.88
C PRO A 24 -4.39 -0.49 11.98
N GLN A 25 -5.24 -1.46 11.60
CA GLN A 25 -6.36 -1.20 10.68
C GLN A 25 -7.30 -0.07 11.15
N LYS A 26 -7.53 0.06 12.46
CA LYS A 26 -8.35 1.14 13.02
C LYS A 26 -7.80 2.52 12.66
N ILE A 27 -6.48 2.70 12.77
CA ILE A 27 -5.81 3.96 12.46
C ILE A 27 -5.75 4.16 10.94
N GLN A 28 -5.46 3.10 10.18
CA GLN A 28 -5.51 3.16 8.71
C GLN A 28 -6.88 3.69 8.23
N ARG A 29 -8.00 3.23 8.81
CA ARG A 29 -9.34 3.70 8.45
C ARG A 29 -9.58 5.18 8.75
N ILE A 30 -8.97 5.70 9.82
CA ILE A 30 -9.07 7.11 10.19
C ILE A 30 -8.25 7.98 9.22
N ILE A 31 -7.03 7.55 8.88
CA ILE A 31 -6.10 8.37 8.07
C ILE A 31 -6.39 8.27 6.57
N ARG A 32 -6.81 7.10 6.07
CA ARG A 32 -6.97 6.84 4.63
C ARG A 32 -7.83 7.86 3.87
N PRO A 33 -8.93 8.41 4.42
CA PRO A 33 -9.70 9.48 3.77
C PRO A 33 -8.93 10.79 3.51
N TYR A 34 -7.85 11.04 4.26
CA TYR A 34 -7.04 12.26 4.15
C TYR A 34 -5.82 12.08 3.24
N LEU A 35 -5.59 10.87 2.72
CA LEU A 35 -4.49 10.61 1.80
C LEU A 35 -4.84 11.06 0.39
N ASP A 36 -3.85 11.58 -0.33
CA ASP A 36 -3.99 11.88 -1.75
C ASP A 36 -4.44 10.65 -2.54
N GLN A 37 -5.27 10.88 -3.56
CA GLN A 37 -5.83 9.82 -4.41
C GLN A 37 -4.83 8.79 -4.95
N PRO A 38 -3.59 9.15 -5.39
CA PRO A 38 -2.61 8.16 -5.83
C PRO A 38 -2.21 7.17 -4.74
N TYR A 39 -2.15 7.61 -3.48
CA TYR A 39 -1.84 6.74 -2.34
C TYR A 39 -3.00 5.82 -2.02
N CYS A 40 -4.22 6.35 -1.97
CA CYS A 40 -5.44 5.56 -1.81
C CYS A 40 -5.56 4.48 -2.88
N LEU A 41 -5.26 4.82 -4.14
CA LEU A 41 -5.26 3.89 -5.27
C LEU A 41 -4.24 2.77 -5.08
N ALA A 42 -3.00 3.12 -4.73
CA ALA A 42 -1.96 2.15 -4.49
C ALA A 42 -2.33 1.21 -3.33
N LEU A 43 -2.84 1.74 -2.21
CA LEU A 43 -3.31 0.95 -1.07
C LEU A 43 -4.43 -0.02 -1.46
N SER A 44 -5.39 0.40 -2.31
CA SER A 44 -6.46 -0.49 -2.79
C SER A 44 -5.94 -1.64 -3.66
N ILE A 45 -4.89 -1.40 -4.46
CA ILE A 45 -4.21 -2.47 -5.19
C ILE A 45 -3.49 -3.41 -4.23
N LEU A 46 -2.80 -2.87 -3.22
CA LEU A 46 -2.11 -3.66 -2.21
C LEU A 46 -3.06 -4.53 -1.38
N ASP A 47 -4.27 -4.03 -1.10
CA ASP A 47 -5.34 -4.81 -0.46
C ASP A 47 -5.72 -6.07 -1.25
N CYS A 48 -5.44 -6.11 -2.56
CA CYS A 48 -5.74 -7.25 -3.43
C CYS A 48 -4.55 -8.19 -3.68
N CYS A 49 -3.34 -7.81 -3.26
CA CYS A 49 -2.09 -8.53 -3.55
C CYS A 49 -1.53 -9.20 -2.29
N ASP A 50 -2.38 -9.71 -1.40
CA ASP A 50 -1.95 -10.24 -0.11
C ASP A 50 -0.95 -11.40 -0.27
N ARG A 51 -0.22 -11.71 0.81
CA ARG A 51 0.77 -12.78 0.85
C ARG A 51 0.18 -14.16 0.53
N ILE A 52 -1.14 -14.35 0.69
CA ILE A 52 -1.82 -15.64 0.50
C ILE A 52 -2.50 -15.69 -0.87
N ASP A 53 -3.12 -14.58 -1.30
CA ASP A 53 -3.89 -14.50 -2.55
C ASP A 53 -3.15 -13.64 -3.58
N ALA A 54 -2.33 -14.29 -4.41
CA ALA A 54 -1.71 -13.67 -5.57
C ALA A 54 -2.77 -13.36 -6.63
N GLY A 55 -2.85 -12.11 -7.10
CA GLY A 55 -3.83 -11.69 -8.11
C GLY A 55 -3.18 -11.34 -9.45
N THR A 56 -3.78 -11.73 -10.56
CA THR A 56 -3.38 -11.20 -11.88
C THR A 56 -3.77 -9.73 -12.00
N VAL A 57 -3.14 -8.99 -12.93
CA VAL A 57 -3.50 -7.58 -13.20
C VAL A 57 -5.00 -7.45 -13.51
N ASP A 58 -5.56 -8.42 -14.24
CA ASP A 58 -6.96 -8.42 -14.65
C ASP A 58 -7.90 -8.67 -13.46
N GLU A 59 -7.58 -9.63 -12.59
CA GLU A 59 -8.34 -9.90 -11.37
C GLU A 59 -8.31 -8.71 -10.41
N ILE A 60 -7.13 -8.12 -10.20
CA ILE A 60 -6.97 -6.93 -9.36
C ILE A 60 -7.82 -5.81 -9.94
N ALA A 61 -7.65 -5.49 -11.23
CA ALA A 61 -8.40 -4.45 -11.91
C ALA A 61 -9.92 -4.61 -11.76
N GLN A 62 -10.43 -5.84 -11.88
CA GLN A 62 -11.85 -6.14 -11.66
C GLN A 62 -12.28 -5.91 -10.21
N LYS A 63 -11.54 -6.44 -9.22
CA LYS A 63 -11.87 -6.31 -7.79
C LYS A 63 -11.99 -4.86 -7.35
N ILE A 64 -11.11 -3.99 -7.82
CA ILE A 64 -11.09 -2.56 -7.44
C ILE A 64 -11.73 -1.64 -8.49
N LYS A 65 -12.41 -2.20 -9.50
CA LYS A 65 -13.12 -1.45 -10.56
C LYS A 65 -12.23 -0.41 -11.27
N LEU A 66 -11.01 -0.78 -11.60
CA LEU A 66 -10.06 0.06 -12.34
C LEU A 66 -9.75 -0.53 -13.71
N ASN A 67 -9.28 0.32 -14.62
CA ASN A 67 -8.79 -0.20 -15.90
C ASN A 67 -7.46 -0.93 -15.70
N ARG A 68 -7.29 -2.01 -16.48
CA ARG A 68 -6.13 -2.89 -16.48
C ARG A 68 -4.80 -2.13 -16.58
N GLU A 69 -4.73 -1.15 -17.47
CA GLU A 69 -3.51 -0.40 -17.73
C GLU A 69 -3.08 0.44 -16.52
N THR A 70 -4.03 1.06 -15.83
CA THR A 70 -3.75 1.83 -14.61
C THR A 70 -3.28 0.90 -13.49
N THR A 71 -3.93 -0.26 -13.32
CA THR A 71 -3.49 -1.29 -12.36
C THR A 71 -2.04 -1.70 -12.64
N ARG A 72 -1.72 -2.00 -13.90
CA ARG A 72 -0.36 -2.34 -14.34
C ARG A 72 0.65 -1.22 -14.04
N GLN A 73 0.30 0.02 -14.35
CA GLN A 73 1.16 1.19 -14.11
C GLN A 73 1.44 1.38 -12.62
N VAL A 74 0.44 1.21 -11.76
CA VAL A 74 0.62 1.34 -10.30
C VAL A 74 1.45 0.20 -9.74
N LEU A 75 1.19 -1.06 -10.12
CA LEU A 75 2.02 -2.21 -9.72
C LEU A 75 3.49 -2.01 -10.11
N LYS A 76 3.74 -1.50 -11.33
CA LYS A 76 5.09 -1.18 -11.79
C LYS A 76 5.72 0.00 -11.05
N ALA A 77 4.94 1.02 -10.70
CA ALA A 77 5.42 2.15 -9.91
C ALA A 77 5.84 1.71 -8.49
N LEU A 78 5.02 0.86 -7.84
CA LEU A 78 5.33 0.25 -6.55
C LEU A 78 6.59 -0.62 -6.62
N GLN A 79 6.69 -1.49 -7.64
CA GLN A 79 7.87 -2.33 -7.87
C GLN A 79 9.14 -1.47 -8.04
N SER A 80 9.04 -0.40 -8.83
CA SER A 80 10.17 0.53 -9.06
C SER A 80 10.53 1.36 -7.82
N GLY A 81 9.58 1.53 -6.89
CA GLY A 81 9.79 2.22 -5.61
C GLY A 81 10.45 1.34 -4.55
N GLY A 82 10.82 0.11 -4.89
CA GLY A 82 11.52 -0.83 -4.01
C GLY A 82 10.63 -1.92 -3.41
N MET A 83 9.35 -1.97 -3.78
CA MET A 83 8.46 -3.05 -3.35
C MET A 83 8.80 -4.36 -4.08
N LYS A 84 8.98 -5.43 -3.32
CA LYS A 84 9.30 -6.75 -3.87
C LYS A 84 8.01 -7.53 -4.09
N PHE A 85 7.82 -7.97 -5.34
CA PHE A 85 6.73 -8.86 -5.72
C PHE A 85 7.29 -10.18 -6.22
N HIS A 86 6.65 -11.28 -5.86
CA HIS A 86 6.77 -12.53 -6.57
C HIS A 86 5.76 -12.51 -7.73
N ILE A 87 6.25 -12.78 -8.93
CA ILE A 87 5.41 -12.86 -10.13
C ILE A 87 5.40 -14.32 -10.57
N SER A 88 4.25 -14.98 -10.46
CA SER A 88 4.10 -16.38 -10.82
C SER A 88 4.18 -16.60 -12.34
N SER A 89 4.28 -17.85 -12.77
CA SER A 89 4.16 -18.22 -14.19
C SER A 89 2.82 -17.79 -14.82
N ALA A 90 1.76 -17.72 -14.01
CA ALA A 90 0.45 -17.19 -14.40
C ALA A 90 0.39 -15.65 -14.43
N LYS A 91 1.51 -14.96 -14.19
CA LYS A 91 1.63 -13.49 -14.08
C LYS A 91 0.80 -12.89 -12.93
N SER A 92 0.50 -13.69 -11.91
CA SER A 92 -0.10 -13.20 -10.67
C SER A 92 0.95 -12.47 -9.85
N TRP A 93 0.55 -11.36 -9.25
CA TRP A 93 1.38 -10.50 -8.41
C TRP A 93 1.10 -10.81 -6.95
N GLN A 94 2.15 -11.15 -6.22
CA GLN A 94 2.11 -11.47 -4.80
C GLN A 94 3.17 -10.67 -4.07
N ILE A 95 2.84 -10.12 -2.91
CA ILE A 95 3.80 -9.34 -2.12
C ILE A 95 4.76 -10.30 -1.42
N LEU A 96 6.07 -10.09 -1.60
CA LEU A 96 7.10 -10.86 -0.91
C LEU A 96 7.23 -10.43 0.55
N ASP A 97 7.82 -11.29 1.39
CA ASP A 97 7.90 -11.08 2.83
C ASP A 97 8.39 -9.68 3.22
N LEU A 98 7.57 -8.95 3.99
CA LEU A 98 7.81 -7.59 4.49
C LEU A 98 9.07 -7.48 5.33
N GLU A 99 9.46 -8.53 6.05
CA GLU A 99 10.69 -8.55 6.84
C GLU A 99 11.94 -8.39 5.96
N SER A 100 11.84 -8.81 4.70
CA SER A 100 12.90 -8.68 3.69
C SER A 100 12.85 -7.35 2.90
N GLN A 101 11.87 -6.48 3.19
CA GLN A 101 11.64 -5.24 2.47
C GLN A 101 12.03 -4.02 3.31
N PRO A 102 12.76 -3.04 2.73
CA PRO A 102 13.08 -1.81 3.44
C PRO A 102 11.81 -0.97 3.64
N ILE A 103 11.37 -0.86 4.88
CA ILE A 103 10.25 0.01 5.29
C ILE A 103 10.81 1.39 5.69
N VAL A 104 9.97 2.27 6.24
CA VAL A 104 10.37 3.52 6.89
C VAL A 104 11.29 3.21 8.10
N PRO A 105 12.36 3.98 8.34
CA PRO A 105 13.11 3.94 9.59
C PRO A 105 12.19 4.21 10.79
N ASP A 106 12.53 3.67 11.96
CA ASP A 106 11.81 3.91 13.23
C ASP A 106 10.29 3.62 13.16
N LYS A 107 9.89 2.71 12.27
CA LYS A 107 8.50 2.33 12.01
C LYS A 107 7.76 1.88 13.26
N GLU A 108 8.43 1.24 14.21
CA GLU A 108 7.85 0.85 15.50
C GLU A 108 7.49 2.08 16.34
N LEU A 109 8.43 3.02 16.50
CA LEU A 109 8.24 4.27 17.24
C LEU A 109 7.13 5.12 16.62
N LEU A 110 7.17 5.32 15.30
CA LEU A 110 6.14 6.07 14.56
C LEU A 110 4.74 5.45 14.72
N THR A 111 4.66 4.12 14.78
CA THR A 111 3.39 3.42 14.97
C THR A 111 2.86 3.63 16.39
N GLU A 112 3.74 3.56 17.39
CA GLU A 112 3.41 3.78 18.80
C GLU A 112 2.95 5.22 19.08
N GLU A 113 3.67 6.21 18.56
CA GLU A 113 3.32 7.63 18.71
C GLU A 113 1.91 7.91 18.15
N LEU A 114 1.62 7.43 16.93
CA LEU A 114 0.31 7.59 16.31
C LEU A 114 -0.80 6.85 17.05
N MET A 115 -0.50 5.67 17.61
CA MET A 115 -1.45 4.97 18.47
C MET A 115 -1.82 5.84 19.68
N ASN A 116 -0.81 6.32 20.40
CA ASN A 116 -0.99 7.12 21.61
C ASN A 116 -1.81 8.39 21.33
N GLU A 117 -1.52 9.12 20.25
CA GLU A 117 -2.28 10.31 19.86
C GLU A 117 -3.75 10.00 19.55
N VAL A 118 -4.03 8.92 18.80
CA VAL A 118 -5.40 8.54 18.44
C VAL A 118 -6.19 8.09 19.67
N PHE A 119 -5.56 7.35 20.59
CA PHE A 119 -6.22 6.91 21.82
C PHE A 119 -6.46 8.07 22.81
N LEU A 120 -5.52 8.99 22.95
CA LEU A 120 -5.68 10.19 23.79
C LEU A 120 -6.81 11.09 23.29
N ASN A 121 -6.94 11.28 21.97
CA ASN A 121 -8.00 12.10 21.40
C ASN A 121 -9.40 11.45 21.51
N GLN A 122 -9.48 10.11 21.58
CA GLN A 122 -10.74 9.40 21.82
C GLN A 122 -11.16 9.36 23.30
N ALA A 123 -10.22 9.49 24.24
CA ALA A 123 -10.54 9.59 25.67
C ALA A 123 -11.05 10.98 26.08
N ASN A 124 -10.76 12.01 25.27
CA ASN A 124 -11.10 13.41 25.52
C ASN A 124 -12.29 13.92 24.67
N SER A 125 -12.90 13.05 23.85
CA SER A 125 -14.10 13.35 23.03
C SER A 125 -15.34 12.68 23.62
#